data_AF-A0A351T857-F1
#
_entry.id   AF-A0A351T857-F1
#
_cell.length_a   1.000
_cell.length_b   1.000
_cell.length_c   1.000
_cell.angle_alpha   90.00
_cell.angle_beta   90.00
_cell.angle_gamma   90.00
#
_symmetry.space_group_name_H-M   'P 1'
#
loop_
_entity.id
_entity.type
_entity.pdbx_description
1 polymer ?
#
loop_
_entity_poly.entity_id
_entity_poly.type
_entity_poly.pdbx_seq_one_letter_code
_entity_poly.pdbx_strand_id
1 'polypeptide(L)'
;MAEGSITELVPAEPMPALPDHERHSNVPQTLLEISNRIATFRSLDQQLIVLVDALAEALGAERGTLFLYDTVNDELYSHVAQGNINREIRLERDKGIAGYVFT
;
A
#
# COMPACT_ATOMS: atom_id res chain seq x y z
N MET A 1 11.55 58.42 22.73
CA MET A 1 12.08 57.05 22.66
C MET A 1 11.29 56.24 23.69
N ALA A 2 10.36 55.34 23.39
CA ALA A 2 9.91 54.69 22.17
C ALA A 2 8.38 54.47 22.29
N GLU A 3 7.66 54.63 21.19
CA GLU A 3 6.24 54.34 21.09
C GLU A 3 6.05 52.81 20.97
N GLY A 4 5.29 52.22 21.88
CA GLY A 4 4.85 50.83 21.78
C GLY A 4 3.64 50.73 20.87
N SER A 5 3.88 50.36 19.61
CA SER A 5 2.87 49.74 18.74
C SER A 5 2.66 48.27 19.17
N ILE A 6 1.66 47.58 18.59
CA ILE A 6 1.09 46.23 18.88
C ILE A 6 -0.27 46.40 19.59
N THR A 7 -1.44 46.25 18.97
CA THR A 7 -1.87 45.17 18.08
C THR A 7 -3.05 45.67 17.23
N GLU A 8 -2.88 45.82 15.92
CA GLU A 8 -4.02 45.82 15.01
C GLU A 8 -4.29 44.35 14.68
N LEU A 9 -5.44 43.83 15.12
CA LEU A 9 -5.92 42.51 14.70
C LEU A 9 -6.14 42.57 13.19
N VAL A 10 -5.23 41.96 12.44
CA VAL A 10 -5.41 41.71 11.01
C VAL A 10 -6.70 40.89 10.85
N PRO A 11 -7.70 41.35 10.09
CA PRO A 11 -8.88 40.56 9.80
C PRO A 11 -8.42 39.25 9.15
N ALA A 12 -8.88 38.11 9.66
CA ALA A 12 -8.62 36.83 9.01
C ALA A 12 -9.23 36.89 7.61
N GLU A 13 -8.38 36.95 6.59
CA GLU A 13 -8.77 36.74 5.20
C GLU A 13 -9.66 35.49 5.14
N PRO A 14 -10.83 35.53 4.49
CA PRO A 14 -11.68 34.35 4.38
C PRO A 14 -10.86 33.24 3.73
N MET A 15 -10.75 32.10 4.42
CA MET A 15 -10.00 30.97 3.89
C MET A 15 -10.46 30.69 2.46
N PRO A 16 -9.54 30.54 1.50
CA PRO A 16 -9.92 30.07 0.17
C PRO A 16 -10.70 28.78 0.34
N ALA A 17 -11.85 28.69 -0.33
CA ALA A 17 -12.62 27.45 -0.39
C ALA A 17 -11.66 26.34 -0.81
N LEU A 18 -11.60 25.28 0.00
CA LEU A 18 -10.75 24.14 -0.26
C LEU A 18 -11.04 23.65 -1.69
N PRO A 19 -10.02 23.50 -2.56
CA PRO A 19 -10.26 22.99 -3.90
C PRO A 19 -10.94 21.63 -3.77
N ASP A 20 -11.99 21.43 -4.55
CA ASP A 20 -12.68 20.16 -4.64
C ASP A 20 -11.61 19.09 -4.85
N HIS A 21 -11.39 18.25 -3.84
CA HIS A 21 -10.60 17.05 -4.00
C HIS A 21 -11.42 16.09 -4.86
N GLU A 22 -11.55 16.39 -6.15
CA GLU A 22 -11.83 15.42 -7.20
C GLU A 22 -10.62 14.49 -7.27
N ARG A 23 -10.43 13.70 -6.22
CA ARG A 23 -9.89 12.36 -6.36
C ARG A 23 -10.93 11.63 -7.19
N HIS A 24 -10.88 11.81 -8.51
CA HIS A 24 -11.28 10.72 -9.38
C HIS A 24 -10.60 9.49 -8.79
N SER A 25 -11.39 8.57 -8.26
CA SER A 25 -10.85 7.30 -7.81
C SER A 25 -10.39 6.62 -9.08
N ASN A 26 -9.11 6.79 -9.41
CA ASN A 26 -8.45 6.14 -10.56
C ASN A 26 -8.42 4.62 -10.38
N VAL A 27 -8.98 4.09 -9.29
CA VAL A 27 -9.10 2.67 -8.94
C VAL A 27 -9.45 1.79 -10.15
N PRO A 28 -10.40 2.15 -11.05
CA PRO A 28 -10.68 1.34 -12.24
C PRO A 28 -9.50 1.30 -13.23
N GLN A 29 -8.78 2.41 -13.41
CA GLN A 29 -7.63 2.49 -14.29
C GLN A 29 -6.41 1.78 -13.70
N THR A 30 -6.17 1.94 -12.40
CA THR A 30 -5.12 1.23 -11.66
C THR A 30 -5.34 -0.28 -11.70
N LEU A 31 -6.57 -0.75 -11.53
CA LEU A 31 -6.89 -2.19 -11.61
C LEU A 31 -6.67 -2.76 -13.01
N LEU A 32 -7.01 -2.00 -14.06
CA LEU A 32 -6.79 -2.40 -15.46
C LEU A 32 -5.30 -2.48 -15.79
N GLU A 33 -4.50 -1.52 -15.34
CA GLU A 33 -3.05 -1.51 -15.52
C GLU A 33 -2.39 -2.72 -14.84
N ILE A 34 -2.77 -3.00 -13.59
CA ILE A 34 -2.31 -4.16 -12.83
C ILE A 34 -2.69 -5.46 -13.54
N SER A 35 -3.94 -5.58 -13.99
CA SER A 35 -4.42 -6.78 -14.70
C SER A 35 -3.64 -7.05 -15.98
N ASN A 36 -3.35 -6.01 -16.77
CA ASN A 36 -2.57 -6.14 -18.00
C ASN A 36 -1.10 -6.50 -17.73
N ARG A 37 -0.48 -5.95 -16.68
CA ARG A 37 0.89 -6.32 -16.26
C ARG A 37 0.96 -7.79 -15.85
N ILE A 38 -0.03 -8.27 -15.10
CA ILE A 38 -0.09 -9.67 -14.64
C ILE A 38 -0.24 -10.65 -15.81
N ALA A 39 -1.08 -10.32 -16.81
CA ALA A 39 -1.35 -11.19 -17.95
C ALA A 39 -0.11 -11.51 -18.82
N THR A 40 0.96 -10.70 -18.71
CA THR A 40 2.22 -10.91 -19.45
C THR A 40 3.11 -12.02 -18.87
N PHE A 41 2.90 -12.47 -17.64
CA PHE A 41 3.78 -13.44 -16.97
C PHE A 41 3.31 -14.88 -17.11
N ARG A 42 4.26 -15.80 -17.32
CA ARG A 42 4.02 -17.22 -17.61
C ARG A 42 3.74 -18.07 -16.38
N SER A 43 4.09 -17.62 -15.17
CA SER A 43 3.88 -18.36 -13.91
C SER A 43 3.13 -17.54 -12.87
N LEU A 44 2.30 -18.21 -12.07
CA LEU A 44 1.51 -17.60 -11.01
C LEU A 44 2.41 -16.90 -9.97
N ASP A 45 3.54 -17.51 -9.62
CA ASP A 45 4.47 -16.92 -8.65
C ASP A 45 5.02 -15.57 -9.14
N GLN A 46 5.38 -15.46 -10.42
CA GLN A 46 5.84 -14.19 -11.01
C GLN A 46 4.71 -13.15 -11.04
N GLN A 47 3.49 -13.59 -11.35
CA GLN A 47 2.31 -12.72 -11.34
C GLN A 47 2.05 -12.13 -9.95
N LEU A 48 2.11 -12.95 -8.91
CA LEU A 48 1.87 -12.51 -7.53
C LEU A 48 2.94 -11.55 -7.03
N ILE A 49 4.22 -11.81 -7.35
CA ILE A 49 5.31 -10.89 -7.00
C ILE A 49 5.08 -9.52 -7.62
N VAL A 50 4.81 -9.48 -8.94
CA VAL A 50 4.62 -8.21 -9.66
C VAL A 50 3.36 -7.48 -9.19
N LEU A 51 2.30 -8.21 -8.84
CA LEU A 51 1.10 -7.63 -8.25
C LEU A 51 1.42 -6.93 -6.92
N VAL A 52 2.13 -7.61 -6.02
CA VAL A 52 2.48 -7.06 -4.70
C VAL A 52 3.36 -5.81 -4.84
N ASP A 53 4.34 -5.85 -5.73
CA ASP A 53 5.20 -4.71 -6.01
C ASP A 53 4.39 -3.51 -6.57
N ALA A 54 3.52 -3.76 -7.55
CA ALA A 54 2.68 -2.71 -8.13
C ALA A 54 1.70 -2.10 -7.11
N LEU A 55 1.16 -2.92 -6.19
CA LEU A 55 0.30 -2.44 -5.11
C LEU A 55 1.09 -1.63 -4.07
N ALA A 56 2.30 -2.05 -3.71
CA ALA A 56 3.16 -1.31 -2.79
C ALA A 56 3.51 0.07 -3.37
N GLU A 57 3.88 0.14 -4.65
CA GLU A 57 4.13 1.39 -5.37
C GLU A 57 2.88 2.29 -5.39
N ALA A 58 1.71 1.73 -5.76
CA ALA A 58 0.46 2.49 -5.85
C ALA A 58 0.00 3.06 -4.50
N LEU A 59 0.32 2.38 -3.39
CA LEU A 59 -0.01 2.81 -2.04
C LEU A 59 1.08 3.65 -1.38
N GLY A 60 2.22 3.87 -2.04
CA GLY A 60 3.37 4.57 -1.47
C GLY A 60 4.01 3.82 -0.29
N ALA A 61 3.86 2.50 -0.24
CA ALA A 61 4.44 1.65 0.80
C ALA A 61 5.88 1.26 0.42
N GLU A 62 6.77 1.18 1.42
CA GLU A 62 8.16 0.76 1.20
C GLU A 62 8.24 -0.68 0.69
N ARG A 63 7.39 -1.57 1.22
CA ARG A 63 7.34 -3.00 0.88
C ARG A 63 5.91 -3.55 1.01
N GLY A 64 5.56 -4.47 0.13
CA GLY A 64 4.35 -5.28 0.22
C GLY A 64 4.70 -6.75 0.50
N THR A 65 3.76 -7.52 1.05
CA THR A 65 3.92 -8.96 1.28
C THR A 65 2.57 -9.65 1.14
N LEU A 66 2.51 -10.75 0.38
CA LEU A 66 1.31 -11.57 0.23
C LEU A 66 1.50 -12.87 1.00
N PHE A 67 0.63 -13.12 1.98
CA PHE A 67 0.56 -14.39 2.68
C PHE A 67 -0.47 -15.30 2.02
N LEU A 68 -0.08 -16.53 1.74
CA LEU A 68 -0.89 -17.61 1.19
C LEU A 68 -1.10 -18.66 2.27
N TYR A 69 -2.29 -19.25 2.32
CA TYR A 69 -2.60 -20.30 3.29
C TYR A 69 -2.28 -21.68 2.71
N ASP A 70 -1.42 -22.41 3.42
CA ASP A 70 -1.07 -23.81 3.16
C ASP A 70 -1.96 -24.72 4.01
N THR A 71 -2.98 -25.30 3.37
CA THR A 71 -3.93 -26.21 4.01
C THR A 71 -3.32 -27.51 4.49
N VAL A 72 -2.15 -27.91 3.97
CA VAL A 72 -1.50 -29.18 4.33
C VAL A 72 -0.79 -29.05 5.68
N ASN A 73 -0.14 -27.92 5.91
CA ASN A 73 0.64 -27.67 7.12
C ASN A 73 -0.08 -26.78 8.14
N ASP A 74 -1.25 -26.24 7.81
CA ASP A 74 -2.01 -25.26 8.61
C ASP A 74 -1.21 -23.98 8.92
N GLU A 75 -0.48 -23.49 7.92
CA GLU A 75 0.43 -22.35 8.03
C GLU A 75 0.14 -21.31 6.97
N LEU A 76 0.50 -20.06 7.25
CA LEU A 76 0.60 -19.00 6.26
C LEU A 76 2.04 -18.91 5.79
N TYR A 77 2.26 -18.89 4.48
CA TYR A 77 3.57 -18.71 3.87
C TYR A 77 3.59 -17.50 2.94
N SER A 78 4.75 -16.88 2.76
CA SER A 78 4.94 -15.79 1.83
C SER A 78 6.26 -15.93 1.09
N HIS A 79 6.21 -15.70 -0.22
CA HIS A 79 7.40 -15.51 -1.03
C HIS A 79 7.81 -14.03 -0.98
N VAL A 80 8.92 -13.76 -0.30
CA VAL A 80 9.49 -12.41 -0.25
C VAL A 80 10.65 -12.35 -1.23
N ALA A 81 10.49 -11.54 -2.28
CA ALA A 81 11.58 -11.14 -3.15
C ALA A 81 12.33 -9.98 -2.48
N GLN A 82 13.52 -10.22 -1.93
CA GLN A 82 14.42 -9.16 -1.49
C GLN A 82 15.70 -9.22 -2.33
N GLY A 83 15.75 -8.41 -3.38
CA GLY A 83 16.83 -8.46 -4.36
C GLY A 83 16.86 -9.78 -5.12
N ASN A 84 18.00 -10.49 -5.12
CA ASN A 84 18.21 -11.74 -5.84
C ASN A 84 17.90 -13.02 -5.03
N ILE A 85 17.36 -12.87 -3.82
CA ILE A 85 17.14 -13.96 -2.89
C ILE A 85 15.64 -14.18 -2.73
N ASN A 86 15.17 -15.36 -3.13
CA ASN A 86 13.80 -15.78 -2.91
C ASN A 86 13.77 -16.51 -1.56
N ARG A 87 13.29 -15.83 -0.52
CA ARG A 87 13.13 -16.42 0.82
C ARG A 87 11.66 -16.63 1.09
N GLU A 88 11.33 -17.84 1.53
CA GLU A 88 10.02 -18.15 2.06
C GLU A 88 9.97 -17.81 3.56
N ILE A 89 8.94 -17.09 3.97
CA ILE A 89 8.61 -16.86 5.37
C ILE A 89 7.39 -17.70 5.68
N ARG A 90 7.44 -18.49 6.76
CA ARG A 90 6.31 -19.29 7.25
C ARG A 90 5.93 -18.86 8.66
N LEU A 91 4.63 -18.86 8.93
CA LEU A 91 4.07 -18.55 10.23
C LEU A 91 2.79 -19.35 10.46
N GLU A 92 2.55 -19.72 11.72
CA GLU A 92 1.31 -20.41 12.13
C GLU A 92 0.09 -19.56 11.76
N ARG A 93 -1.00 -20.22 11.36
CA ARG A 93 -2.19 -19.52 10.83
C ARG A 93 -2.87 -18.56 11.79
N ASP A 94 -2.61 -18.64 13.10
CA ASP A 94 -3.21 -17.82 14.15
C ASP A 94 -2.22 -16.81 14.76
N LYS A 95 -0.98 -16.73 14.25
CA LYS A 95 0.07 -15.88 14.81
C LYS A 95 0.33 -14.61 14.01
N GLY A 96 0.68 -13.55 14.74
CA GLY A 96 1.01 -12.24 14.18
C GLY A 96 -0.20 -11.53 13.57
N ILE A 97 0.06 -10.42 12.86
CA ILE A 97 -0.99 -9.61 12.24
C ILE A 97 -1.68 -10.40 11.11
N ALA A 98 -0.90 -11.14 10.32
CA ALA A 98 -1.44 -11.96 9.23
C ALA A 98 -2.35 -13.08 9.77
N GLY A 99 -1.94 -13.77 10.83
CA GLY A 99 -2.78 -14.80 11.46
C GLY A 99 -4.03 -14.21 12.10
N TYR A 100 -3.93 -13.07 12.79
CA TYR A 100 -5.07 -12.38 13.38
C TYR A 100 -6.15 -11.96 12.35
N VAL A 101 -5.75 -11.58 11.14
CA VAL A 101 -6.69 -11.23 10.06
C VAL A 101 -7.28 -12.48 9.38
N PHE A 102 -6.54 -13.59 9.39
CA PHE A 102 -6.96 -14.83 8.76
C PHE A 102 -8.00 -15.62 9.59
N THR A 103 -7.84 -15.65 10.92
CA THR A 103 -8.72 -16.37 11.85
C THR A 103 -9.94 -15.57 12.28
#